data_AF-A0A5S3VT74-F1
#
_entry.id   AF-A0A5S3VT74-F1
#
_cell.length_a   1.000
_cell.length_b   1.000
_cell.length_c   1.000
_cell.angle_alpha   90.00
_cell.angle_beta   90.00
_cell.angle_gamma   90.00
#
_symmetry.space_group_name_H-M   'P 1'
#
loop_
_entity.id
_entity.type
_entity.pdbx_description
1 polymer ?
#
loop_
_entity_poly.entity_id
_entity_poly.type
_entity_poly.pdbx_seq_one_letter_code
_entity_poly.pdbx_strand_id
1 'polypeptide(L)'
;EKVLRIEEEQFGKTLERGLAILEEHLSALEGDVIPGDVVFKLYDTYGFPADLTADVARERFMTIDERGFQQCMDVQRKKAQQAGKFGADYNTQLR
;
A
#
# COMPACT_ATOMS: atom_id res chain seq x y z
N GLU A 1 6.09 26.94 -11.36
CA GLU A 1 5.28 27.10 -10.13
C GLU A 1 3.80 26.66 -10.22
N LYS A 2 3.09 26.75 -11.36
CA LYS A 2 1.67 26.29 -11.43
C LYS A 2 1.46 24.76 -11.42
N VAL A 3 2.45 23.96 -11.81
CA VAL A 3 2.31 22.49 -11.93
C VAL A 3 2.33 21.81 -10.57
N LEU A 4 3.25 22.20 -9.68
CA LEU A 4 3.36 21.69 -8.30
C LEU A 4 2.05 21.81 -7.51
N ARG A 5 1.38 22.96 -7.65
CA ARG A 5 0.14 23.24 -6.91
C ARG A 5 -1.05 22.38 -7.37
N ILE A 6 -1.10 22.05 -8.67
CA ILE A 6 -2.13 21.16 -9.23
C ILE A 6 -1.83 19.70 -8.86
N GLU A 7 -0.56 19.32 -8.81
CA GLU A 7 -0.15 18.00 -8.31
C GLU A 7 -0.49 17.85 -6.82
N GLU A 8 -0.18 18.83 -5.96
CA GLU A 8 -0.55 18.80 -4.54
C GLU A 8 -2.07 18.75 -4.31
N GLU A 9 -2.87 19.48 -5.08
CA GLU A 9 -4.34 19.43 -4.94
C GLU A 9 -4.94 18.11 -5.42
N GLN A 10 -4.41 17.51 -6.51
CA GLN A 10 -4.85 16.17 -6.94
C GLN A 10 -4.36 15.07 -6.00
N PHE A 11 -3.15 15.24 -5.46
CA PHE A 11 -2.59 14.32 -4.48
C PHE A 11 -3.41 14.38 -3.20
N GLY A 12 -3.71 15.59 -2.69
CA GLY A 12 -4.53 15.82 -1.51
C GLY A 12 -5.92 15.22 -1.63
N LYS A 13 -6.64 15.44 -2.75
CA LYS A 13 -7.99 14.86 -2.93
C LYS A 13 -8.00 13.34 -3.00
N THR A 14 -6.96 12.73 -3.58
CA THR A 14 -6.79 11.28 -3.61
C THR A 14 -6.42 10.75 -2.23
N LEU A 15 -5.56 11.48 -1.52
CA LEU A 15 -5.09 11.19 -0.17
C LEU A 15 -6.25 11.22 0.83
N GLU A 16 -7.08 12.26 0.82
CA GLU A 16 -8.27 12.37 1.68
C GLU A 16 -9.21 11.18 1.50
N ARG A 17 -9.41 10.75 0.25
CA ARG A 17 -10.26 9.60 -0.06
C ARG A 17 -9.63 8.29 0.41
N GLY A 18 -8.32 8.14 0.27
CA GLY A 18 -7.56 7.00 0.80
C GLY A 18 -7.57 6.94 2.33
N LEU A 19 -7.45 8.08 3.01
CA LEU A 19 -7.56 8.21 4.47
C LEU A 19 -8.94 7.83 4.98
N ALA A 20 -10.01 8.27 4.30
CA ALA A 20 -11.37 7.89 4.69
C ALA A 20 -11.60 6.36 4.58
N ILE A 21 -11.10 5.74 3.50
CA ILE A 21 -11.19 4.28 3.30
C ILE A 21 -10.32 3.54 4.33
N LEU A 22 -9.11 4.05 4.60
CA LEU A 22 -8.25 3.56 5.66
C LEU A 22 -9.00 3.58 6.99
N GLU A 23 -9.58 4.70 7.34
CA GLU A 23 -10.28 4.89 8.61
C GLU A 23 -11.49 3.96 8.75
N GLU A 24 -12.24 3.72 7.69
CA GLU A 24 -13.32 2.72 7.67
C GLU A 24 -12.79 1.32 7.93
N HIS A 25 -11.71 0.92 7.25
CA HIS A 25 -11.07 -0.37 7.45
C HIS A 25 -10.49 -0.55 8.86
N LEU A 26 -9.89 0.50 9.42
CA LEU A 26 -9.36 0.49 10.79
C LEU A 26 -10.46 0.46 11.84
N SER A 27 -11.56 1.19 11.62
CA SER A 27 -12.71 1.19 12.54
C SER A 27 -13.45 -0.14 12.54
N ALA A 28 -13.40 -0.89 11.45
CA ALA A 28 -13.92 -2.25 11.36
C ALA A 28 -12.98 -3.30 11.96
N LEU A 29 -11.74 -2.92 12.29
CA LEU A 29 -10.73 -3.84 12.80
C LEU A 29 -10.84 -3.94 14.33
N GLU A 30 -10.99 -5.16 14.84
CA GLU A 30 -10.99 -5.40 16.28
C GLU A 30 -9.55 -5.66 16.76
N GLY A 31 -9.03 -4.77 17.60
CA GLY A 31 -7.73 -4.91 18.27
C GLY A 31 -6.81 -3.70 18.10
N ASP A 32 -5.62 -3.79 18.68
CA ASP A 32 -4.64 -2.69 18.73
C ASP A 32 -3.53 -2.82 17.68
N VAL A 33 -3.65 -3.77 16.75
CA VAL A 33 -2.62 -4.09 15.74
C VAL A 33 -3.25 -4.18 14.35
N ILE A 34 -2.78 -3.33 13.44
CA ILE A 34 -3.15 -3.30 12.03
C ILE A 34 -2.35 -4.39 11.31
N PRO A 35 -3.02 -5.38 10.69
CA PRO A 35 -2.36 -6.45 9.96
C PRO A 35 -1.50 -5.90 8.82
N GLY A 36 -0.35 -6.52 8.60
CA GLY A 36 0.58 -6.10 7.55
C GLY A 36 0.02 -6.21 6.13
N ASP A 37 -0.97 -7.06 5.89
CA ASP A 37 -1.68 -7.14 4.62
C ASP A 37 -2.53 -5.89 4.34
N VAL A 38 -3.12 -5.29 5.38
CA VAL A 38 -3.87 -4.04 5.28
C VAL A 38 -2.91 -2.90 4.96
N VAL A 39 -1.80 -2.80 5.71
CA VAL A 39 -0.71 -1.83 5.44
C VAL A 39 -0.19 -1.96 4.01
N PHE A 40 0.01 -3.20 3.56
CA PHE A 40 0.48 -3.48 2.21
C PHE A 40 -0.54 -3.05 1.14
N LYS A 41 -1.84 -3.28 1.36
CA LYS A 41 -2.89 -2.84 0.44
C LYS A 41 -2.95 -1.31 0.34
N LEU A 42 -2.77 -0.62 1.45
CA LEU A 42 -2.70 0.85 1.50
C LEU A 42 -1.52 1.37 0.68
N TYR A 43 -0.37 0.73 0.83
CA TYR A 43 0.82 1.03 0.05
C TYR A 43 0.66 0.76 -1.45
N ASP A 44 0.19 -0.43 -1.83
CA ASP A 44 0.12 -0.87 -3.22
C ASP A 44 -1.03 -0.24 -4.00
N THR A 45 -2.23 -0.17 -3.40
CA THR A 45 -3.45 0.28 -4.08
C THR A 45 -3.64 1.79 -3.98
N TYR A 46 -3.33 2.37 -2.82
CA TYR A 46 -3.62 3.78 -2.53
C TYR A 46 -2.36 4.65 -2.50
N GLY A 47 -1.17 4.06 -2.60
CA GLY A 47 0.10 4.79 -2.57
C GLY A 47 0.46 5.33 -1.19
N PHE A 48 -0.15 4.81 -0.11
CA PHE A 48 0.09 5.28 1.26
C PHE A 48 1.36 4.66 1.85
N PRO A 49 2.35 5.46 2.26
CA PRO A 49 3.53 4.93 2.92
C PRO A 49 3.17 4.25 4.25
N ALA A 50 3.91 3.20 4.59
CA ALA A 50 3.75 2.47 5.85
C ALA A 50 3.94 3.41 7.05
N ASP A 51 4.85 4.38 6.97
CA ASP A 51 5.08 5.40 8.00
C ASP A 51 3.82 6.23 8.28
N LEU A 52 3.13 6.70 7.23
CA LEU A 52 1.90 7.48 7.38
C LEU A 52 0.78 6.63 7.96
N THR A 53 0.70 5.36 7.55
CA THR A 53 -0.24 4.40 8.15
C THR A 53 0.06 4.19 9.64
N ALA A 54 1.34 4.13 10.03
CA ALA A 54 1.76 4.01 11.42
C ALA A 54 1.45 5.26 12.25
N ASP A 55 1.58 6.45 11.67
CA ASP A 55 1.19 7.71 12.32
C ASP A 55 -0.32 7.74 12.60
N VAL A 56 -1.15 7.41 11.60
CA VAL A 56 -2.62 7.34 11.76
C VAL A 56 -3.01 6.27 12.78
N ALA A 57 -2.32 5.13 12.79
CA ALA A 57 -2.51 4.08 13.79
C ALA A 57 -2.22 4.59 15.20
N ARG A 58 -1.10 5.32 15.37
CA ARG A 58 -0.66 5.84 16.67
C ARG A 58 -1.64 6.85 17.25
N GLU A 59 -2.26 7.69 16.43
CA GLU A 59 -3.32 8.61 16.86
C GLU A 59 -4.54 7.88 17.46
N ARG A 60 -4.73 6.60 17.10
CA ARG A 60 -5.81 5.73 17.59
C ARG A 60 -5.34 4.73 18.65
N PHE A 61 -4.13 4.88 19.19
CA PHE A 61 -3.49 3.92 20.11
C PHE A 61 -3.27 2.52 19.51
N MET A 62 -3.25 2.42 18.18
CA MET A 62 -2.96 1.19 17.45
C MET A 62 -1.50 1.16 16.99
N THR A 63 -1.04 -0.03 16.61
CA THR A 63 0.28 -0.30 16.04
C THR A 63 0.15 -1.00 14.70
N ILE A 64 1.18 -0.97 13.86
CA ILE A 64 1.19 -1.71 12.59
C ILE A 64 2.03 -2.98 12.70
N ASP A 65 1.61 -4.05 12.04
CA ASP A 65 2.44 -5.25 11.87
C ASP A 65 3.44 -5.07 10.73
N GLU A 66 4.58 -4.46 11.06
CA GLU A 66 5.70 -4.26 10.14
C GLU A 66 6.24 -5.58 9.57
N ARG A 67 6.18 -6.67 10.35
CA ARG A 67 6.66 -7.98 9.89
C ARG A 67 5.74 -8.54 8.83
N GLY A 68 4.43 -8.49 9.05
CA GLY A 68 3.42 -8.87 8.06
C GLY A 68 3.56 -8.04 6.78
N PHE A 69 3.78 -6.73 6.91
CA PHE A 69 3.98 -5.85 5.76
C PHE A 69 5.20 -6.26 4.94
N GLN A 70 6.33 -6.49 5.61
CA GLN A 70 7.57 -6.93 4.96
C GLN A 70 7.41 -8.29 4.26
N GLN A 71 6.64 -9.22 4.85
CA GLN A 71 6.32 -10.49 4.23
C GLN A 71 5.48 -10.32 2.96
N CYS A 72 4.46 -9.46 2.98
CA CYS A 72 3.65 -9.14 1.81
C CYS A 72 4.48 -8.53 0.67
N MET A 73 5.39 -7.60 1.00
CA MET A 73 6.35 -7.03 0.06
C MET A 73 7.25 -8.11 -0.57
N ASP A 74 7.76 -9.04 0.22
CA ASP A 74 8.59 -10.15 -0.26
C ASP A 74 7.82 -11.08 -1.21
N VAL A 75 6.56 -11.37 -0.88
CA VAL A 75 5.67 -12.19 -1.72
C VAL A 75 5.38 -11.48 -3.05
N GLN A 76 5.05 -10.19 -3.02
CA GLN A 76 4.81 -9.41 -4.24
C GLN A 76 6.08 -9.36 -5.11
N ARG A 77 7.24 -9.11 -4.50
CA ARG A 77 8.54 -9.11 -5.20
C ARG A 77 8.82 -10.46 -5.87
N LYS A 78 8.58 -11.57 -5.17
CA LYS A 78 8.73 -12.93 -5.73
C LYS A 78 7.75 -13.18 -6.89
N LYS A 79 6.49 -12.76 -6.75
CA LYS A 79 5.48 -12.85 -7.82
C LYS A 79 5.90 -12.04 -9.05
N ALA A 80 6.39 -10.81 -8.87
CA ALA A 80 6.88 -9.97 -9.97
C ALA A 80 8.08 -10.61 -10.70
N GLN A 81 9.00 -11.23 -9.97
CA GLN A 81 10.13 -11.97 -10.57
C GLN A 81 9.68 -13.19 -11.37
N GLN A 82 8.67 -13.93 -10.88
CA GLN A 82 8.13 -15.09 -11.59
C GLN A 82 7.34 -14.67 -12.84
N ALA A 83 6.53 -13.62 -12.75
CA ALA A 83 5.81 -13.06 -13.89
C ALA A 83 6.76 -12.52 -14.97
N GLY A 84 7.88 -11.90 -14.57
CA GLY A 84 8.92 -11.42 -15.48
C GLY A 84 9.64 -12.54 -16.24
N LYS A 85 9.79 -13.74 -15.65
CA LYS A 85 10.34 -14.91 -16.34
C LYS A 85 9.36 -15.46 -17.40
N PHE A 86 8.06 -15.52 -17.09
CA PHE A 86 7.05 -16.00 -18.04
C PHE A 86 6.87 -15.08 -19.27
N GLY A 87 7.08 -13.76 -19.12
CA GLY A 87 7.02 -12.82 -20.24
C GLY A 87 8.16 -12.97 -21.27
N ALA A 88 9.31 -13.50 -20.85
CA ALA A 88 10.47 -13.73 -21.73
C ALA A 88 10.33 -15.05 -22.53
N ASP A 89 9.70 -16.07 -21.96
CA ASP A 89 9.53 -17.38 -22.61
C ASP A 89 8.50 -17.34 -23.75
N TYR A 90 7.42 -16.56 -23.62
CA TYR A 90 6.39 -16.44 -24.68
C TYR A 90 6.93 -15.82 -25.98
N ASN A 91 7.89 -14.90 -25.90
CA ASN A 91 8.50 -14.28 -27.09
C ASN A 91 9.47 -15.23 -27.82
N THR A 92 9.97 -16.25 -27.12
CA THR A 92 10.97 -17.18 -27.65
C THR A 92 10.34 -18.37 -28.38
N GLN A 93 9.08 -18.72 -28.08
CA GLN A 93 8.34 -19.80 -28.77
C GLN A 93 7.57 -19.36 -30.03
N LEU A 94 7.57 -18.06 -30.35
CA LEU A 94 6.88 -17.49 -31.53
C LEU A 94 7.82 -17.17 -32.71
N ARG A 95 9.05 -17.72 -32.72
CA ARG A 95 9.99 -17.60 -33.85
C ARG A 95 10.10 -18.89 -34.65
#